data_AF-A0A7S3BIL7-F1
#
_entry.id   AF-A0A7S3BIL7-F1
#
_cell.length_a   1.000
_cell.length_b   1.000
_cell.length_c   1.000
_cell.angle_alpha   90.00
_cell.angle_beta   90.00
_cell.angle_gamma   90.00
#
_symmetry.space_group_name_H-M   'P 1'
#
loop_
_entity.id
_entity.type
_entity.pdbx_description
1 polymer ?
#
loop_
_entity_poly.entity_id
_entity_poly.type
_entity_poly.pdbx_seq_one_letter_code
_entity_poly.pdbx_strand_id
1 'polypeptide(L)'
;MVGIERSGDSNPAAAAGGRRSLTGRLYNIEGLQCSAIENVGQGMLEFTEVDITTSFDGAGWVTCPDDHFLVGLWRGGCSELTCIERLKCGRSEYLSTVGCFDHSVASAFDYAGMHSCPPGTVMVGMEKSDGGDLYNLETYKCCSIAQTYEIPPRETYSLGEEFSSDISISFDSEGWGSCGYNGGSAAMVGMRRSGGTGRLYHLEEIKCNRPVTADGSDLALPAEHDVDISKSFDGEGWASSCPEGWFMVGWWRAACSERYCIEALRCGMYKPTESHAGAVAANCQEVPIWGAFDGEGSVGCPEGTVMQGVFNTGGDSLSNIEILKCCELVSVPATGSRTAIALQATTCPYNMALTALSRSSATCCGVANEKPSEPMPAGEV
;
A
#
# COMPACT_ATOMS: atom_id res chain seq x y z
N MET A 1 -3.10 -8.13 -2.62
CA MET A 1 -2.12 -9.16 -3.01
C MET A 1 -2.33 -9.45 -4.48
N VAL A 2 -1.26 -9.37 -5.24
CA VAL A 2 -1.28 -9.56 -6.69
C VAL A 2 -0.59 -10.85 -7.08
N GLY A 3 0.37 -11.37 -6.31
CA GLY A 3 0.93 -12.70 -6.58
C GLY A 3 1.72 -13.33 -5.43
N ILE A 4 2.08 -14.60 -5.63
CA ILE A 4 2.89 -15.44 -4.72
C ILE A 4 4.09 -15.96 -5.52
N GLU A 5 5.29 -15.87 -4.96
CA GLU A 5 6.53 -16.33 -5.59
C GLU A 5 7.03 -17.63 -4.97
N ARG A 6 7.25 -18.65 -5.83
CA ARG A 6 7.92 -19.90 -5.44
C ARG A 6 9.39 -19.87 -5.82
N SER A 7 10.24 -20.30 -4.90
CA SER A 7 11.68 -20.44 -5.12
C SER A 7 12.06 -21.63 -5.99
N GLY A 8 13.21 -21.53 -6.68
CA GLY A 8 13.81 -22.64 -7.40
C GLY A 8 14.72 -23.45 -6.50
N ASP A 9 14.61 -24.78 -6.53
CA ASP A 9 15.54 -25.66 -5.81
C ASP A 9 16.98 -25.43 -6.31
N SER A 10 17.80 -24.79 -5.49
CA SER A 10 19.23 -24.57 -5.74
C SER A 10 20.01 -25.86 -5.47
N ASN A 11 19.80 -26.90 -6.28
CA ASN A 11 20.67 -28.07 -6.28
C ASN A 11 21.37 -28.21 -7.64
N PRO A 12 22.70 -27.99 -7.74
CA PRO A 12 23.42 -27.90 -9.01
C PRO A 12 23.56 -29.22 -9.79
N ALA A 13 22.88 -30.31 -9.39
CA ALA A 13 22.96 -31.61 -10.05
C ALA A 13 21.92 -31.87 -11.16
N ALA A 14 20.99 -30.94 -11.44
CA ALA A 14 19.79 -31.24 -12.24
C ALA A 14 19.80 -30.74 -13.70
N ALA A 15 20.96 -30.65 -14.35
CA ALA A 15 21.08 -30.36 -15.78
C ALA A 15 20.92 -31.63 -16.65
N ALA A 16 19.85 -32.41 -16.46
CA ALA A 16 19.46 -33.49 -17.37
C ALA A 16 18.01 -33.95 -17.09
N GLY A 17 17.06 -33.48 -17.91
CA GLY A 17 15.89 -34.25 -18.38
C GLY A 17 15.02 -35.10 -17.44
N GLY A 18 14.96 -34.84 -16.13
CA GLY A 18 14.13 -35.60 -15.18
C GLY A 18 13.14 -34.72 -14.43
N ARG A 19 11.89 -35.19 -14.26
CA ARG A 19 10.87 -34.61 -13.36
C ARG A 19 11.51 -34.29 -12.00
N ARG A 20 11.61 -33.00 -11.66
CA ARG A 20 12.20 -32.53 -10.40
C ARG A 20 11.20 -32.66 -9.25
N SER A 21 11.75 -32.73 -8.03
CA SER A 21 11.09 -33.07 -6.76
C SER A 21 9.78 -32.30 -6.51
N LEU A 22 8.70 -33.06 -6.29
CA LEU A 22 7.32 -32.60 -6.04
C LEU A 22 7.09 -32.28 -4.55
N THR A 23 8.00 -31.57 -3.89
CA THR A 23 7.81 -31.19 -2.47
C THR A 23 7.90 -29.68 -2.33
N GLY A 24 6.83 -28.98 -2.74
CA GLY A 24 6.68 -27.55 -2.49
C GLY A 24 5.99 -27.35 -1.15
N ARG A 25 6.68 -26.80 -0.15
CA ARG A 25 6.11 -26.48 1.17
C ARG A 25 6.04 -24.96 1.31
N LEU A 26 5.34 -24.45 2.34
CA LEU A 26 5.18 -23.00 2.55
C LEU A 26 6.52 -22.25 2.70
N TYR A 27 7.60 -22.89 3.15
CA TYR A 27 8.93 -22.27 3.20
C TYR A 27 9.56 -22.06 1.81
N ASN A 28 8.98 -22.63 0.75
CA ASN A 28 9.36 -22.35 -0.63
C ASN A 28 8.67 -21.09 -1.19
N ILE A 29 7.79 -20.43 -0.42
CA ILE A 29 7.29 -19.09 -0.76
C ILE A 29 8.33 -18.07 -0.30
N GLU A 30 8.92 -17.35 -1.25
CA GLU A 30 9.96 -16.35 -0.98
C GLU A 30 9.45 -14.91 -1.06
N GLY A 31 8.27 -14.71 -1.64
CA GLY A 31 7.74 -13.38 -1.86
C GLY A 31 6.22 -13.35 -2.01
N LEU A 32 5.65 -12.24 -1.56
CA LEU A 32 4.28 -11.84 -1.87
C LEU A 32 4.36 -10.52 -2.63
N GLN A 33 3.78 -10.47 -3.82
CA GLN A 33 3.65 -9.23 -4.56
C GLN A 33 2.35 -8.54 -4.15
N CYS A 34 2.46 -7.28 -3.72
CA CYS A 34 1.31 -6.40 -3.52
C CYS A 34 1.42 -5.23 -4.50
N SER A 35 0.27 -4.83 -5.06
CA SER A 35 0.18 -3.62 -5.86
C SER A 35 -0.64 -2.60 -5.09
N ALA A 36 -0.18 -1.35 -5.09
CA ALA A 36 -0.97 -0.23 -4.63
C ALA A 36 -2.19 -0.09 -5.55
N ILE A 37 -3.37 0.12 -4.95
CA ILE A 37 -4.53 0.55 -5.72
C ILE A 37 -4.41 2.05 -5.88
N GLU A 38 -4.09 2.50 -7.10
CA GLU A 38 -3.94 3.93 -7.37
C GLU A 38 -5.22 4.70 -7.02
N ASN A 39 -5.07 5.83 -6.32
CA ASN A 39 -6.13 6.71 -5.82
C ASN A 39 -6.91 6.21 -4.59
N VAL A 40 -6.47 5.11 -3.95
CA VAL A 40 -6.95 4.71 -2.63
C VAL A 40 -5.76 4.63 -1.68
N GLY A 41 -5.55 5.67 -0.88
CA GLY A 41 -4.54 5.64 0.18
C GLY A 41 -4.85 4.49 1.15
N GLN A 42 -3.84 3.80 1.69
CA GLN A 42 -4.05 2.67 2.61
C GLN A 42 -4.84 3.07 3.87
N GLY A 43 -4.88 4.36 4.25
CA GLY A 43 -5.74 4.88 5.30
C GLY A 43 -7.25 4.82 5.04
N MET A 44 -7.66 4.45 3.82
CA MET A 44 -9.06 4.23 3.42
C MET A 44 -9.40 2.75 3.28
N LEU A 45 -8.50 1.88 3.72
CA LEU A 45 -8.69 0.45 3.73
C LEU A 45 -9.02 0.00 5.16
N GLU A 46 -10.19 -0.58 5.32
CA GLU A 46 -10.54 -1.34 6.50
C GLU A 46 -10.03 -2.77 6.33
N PHE A 47 -9.45 -3.32 7.40
CA PHE A 47 -8.91 -4.67 7.38
C PHE A 47 -9.72 -5.57 8.31
N THR A 48 -10.00 -6.78 7.84
CA THR A 48 -10.53 -7.87 8.65
C THR A 48 -9.69 -9.11 8.47
N GLU A 49 -9.65 -9.95 9.49
CA GLU A 49 -9.09 -11.30 9.39
C GLU A 49 -10.24 -12.30 9.21
N VAL A 50 -10.04 -13.27 8.33
CA VAL A 50 -10.96 -14.39 8.12
C VAL A 50 -10.25 -15.66 8.58
N ASP A 51 -10.80 -16.32 9.59
CA ASP A 51 -10.33 -17.65 10.02
C ASP A 51 -10.73 -18.70 9.00
N ILE A 52 -9.73 -19.38 8.46
CA ILE A 52 -9.87 -20.45 7.48
C ILE A 52 -9.22 -21.75 7.96
N THR A 53 -8.81 -21.83 9.23
CA THR A 53 -8.03 -22.94 9.81
C THR A 53 -8.63 -24.30 9.44
N THR A 54 -9.94 -24.49 9.62
CA THR A 54 -10.61 -25.77 9.28
C THR A 54 -11.01 -25.88 7.81
N SER A 55 -11.27 -24.75 7.17
CA SER A 55 -11.81 -24.68 5.81
C SER A 55 -10.73 -24.89 4.74
N PHE A 56 -9.47 -24.66 5.10
CA PHE A 56 -8.31 -24.83 4.23
C PHE A 56 -7.46 -26.07 4.59
N ASP A 57 -7.93 -26.93 5.50
CA ASP A 57 -7.33 -28.25 5.74
C ASP A 57 -7.65 -29.24 4.61
N GLY A 58 -8.87 -29.19 4.07
CA GLY A 58 -9.34 -30.03 2.96
C GLY A 58 -9.29 -29.34 1.59
N ALA A 59 -9.63 -30.06 0.52
CA ALA A 59 -9.87 -29.44 -0.77
C ALA A 59 -11.03 -28.43 -0.71
N GLY A 60 -10.92 -27.35 -1.49
CA GLY A 60 -11.97 -26.36 -1.65
C GLY A 60 -11.48 -24.92 -1.62
N TRP A 61 -12.46 -24.02 -1.58
CA TRP A 61 -12.28 -22.58 -1.66
C TRP A 61 -12.17 -21.92 -0.30
N VAL A 62 -11.30 -20.93 -0.22
CA VAL A 62 -11.31 -19.90 0.81
C VAL A 62 -11.33 -18.53 0.15
N THR A 63 -12.20 -17.64 0.65
CA THR A 63 -12.40 -16.31 0.08
C THR A 63 -12.50 -15.26 1.17
N CYS A 64 -12.05 -14.06 0.85
CA CYS A 64 -12.44 -12.86 1.59
C CYS A 64 -13.96 -12.62 1.47
N PRO A 65 -14.55 -11.82 2.37
CA PRO A 65 -15.96 -11.44 2.27
C PRO A 65 -16.23 -10.63 1.00
N ASP A 66 -17.50 -10.45 0.65
CA ASP A 66 -17.90 -9.61 -0.48
C ASP A 66 -17.30 -8.19 -0.36
N ASP A 67 -16.92 -7.61 -1.51
CA ASP A 67 -16.21 -6.32 -1.63
C ASP A 67 -14.86 -6.24 -0.90
N HIS A 68 -14.30 -7.37 -0.45
CA HIS A 68 -12.95 -7.44 0.08
C HIS A 68 -11.99 -8.10 -0.90
N PHE A 69 -10.73 -7.70 -0.82
CA PHE A 69 -9.62 -8.31 -1.54
C PHE A 69 -8.54 -8.78 -0.59
N LEU A 70 -7.84 -9.84 -0.97
CA LEU A 70 -6.81 -10.46 -0.17
C LEU A 70 -5.58 -9.56 -0.13
N VAL A 71 -5.09 -9.20 1.06
CA VAL A 71 -3.90 -8.36 1.26
C VAL A 71 -2.79 -9.06 2.03
N GLY A 72 -3.09 -10.19 2.67
CA GLY A 72 -2.11 -10.96 3.41
C GLY A 72 -2.60 -12.35 3.78
N LEU A 73 -1.65 -13.19 4.18
CA LEU A 73 -1.88 -14.56 4.63
C LEU A 73 -1.19 -14.74 5.98
N TRP A 74 -1.84 -15.46 6.88
CA TRP A 74 -1.29 -15.79 8.19
C TRP A 74 -0.92 -17.26 8.23
N ARG A 75 0.37 -17.52 8.47
CA ARG A 75 0.90 -18.87 8.60
C ARG A 75 0.88 -19.31 10.06
N GLY A 76 0.39 -20.52 10.29
CA GLY A 76 0.51 -21.26 11.53
C GLY A 76 1.91 -21.84 11.77
N GLY A 77 1.98 -22.79 12.70
CA GLY A 77 3.22 -23.38 13.21
C GLY A 77 3.86 -24.47 12.32
N CYS A 78 3.42 -24.67 11.07
CA CYS A 78 3.91 -25.75 10.21
C CYS A 78 4.27 -25.31 8.78
N SER A 79 4.78 -26.26 7.98
CA SER A 79 5.28 -26.02 6.62
C SER A 79 4.31 -26.41 5.50
N GLU A 80 3.13 -26.96 5.82
CA GLU A 80 2.17 -27.42 4.82
C GLU A 80 1.23 -26.29 4.39
N LEU A 81 0.70 -26.34 3.17
CA LEU A 81 -0.25 -25.36 2.62
C LEU A 81 -1.50 -25.20 3.52
N THR A 82 -1.91 -26.28 4.19
CA THR A 82 -3.00 -26.31 5.17
C THR A 82 -2.74 -25.43 6.39
N CYS A 83 -1.48 -25.11 6.70
CA CYS A 83 -1.12 -24.20 7.78
C CYS A 83 -1.25 -22.71 7.41
N ILE A 84 -1.96 -22.37 6.34
CA ILE A 84 -2.49 -21.02 6.16
C ILE A 84 -3.82 -20.96 6.92
N GLU A 85 -3.80 -20.30 8.08
CA GLU A 85 -4.90 -20.35 9.05
C GLU A 85 -5.83 -19.14 8.93
N ARG A 86 -5.33 -18.01 8.43
CA ARG A 86 -6.12 -16.78 8.30
C ARG A 86 -5.81 -16.02 7.02
N LEU A 87 -6.84 -15.43 6.43
CA LEU A 87 -6.72 -14.42 5.38
C LEU A 87 -6.76 -13.03 6.01
N LYS A 88 -5.85 -12.14 5.62
CA LYS A 88 -6.01 -10.70 5.86
C LYS A 88 -6.68 -10.09 4.64
N CYS A 89 -7.89 -9.59 4.84
CA CYS A 89 -8.75 -9.04 3.80
C CYS A 89 -8.89 -7.53 3.98
N GLY A 90 -8.71 -6.77 2.90
CA GLY A 90 -8.89 -5.32 2.87
C GLY A 90 -10.16 -4.95 2.10
N ARG A 91 -10.85 -3.91 2.55
CA ARG A 91 -11.99 -3.30 1.86
C ARG A 91 -11.83 -1.80 1.84
N SER A 92 -12.36 -1.17 0.80
CA SER A 92 -12.59 0.27 0.78
C SER A 92 -14.07 0.54 0.61
N GLU A 93 -14.59 1.61 1.24
CA GLU A 93 -15.96 2.06 0.97
C GLU A 93 -16.15 2.56 -0.48
N TYR A 94 -15.05 2.90 -1.16
CA TYR A 94 -15.03 3.53 -2.49
C TYR A 94 -14.79 2.55 -3.63
N LEU A 95 -14.52 1.29 -3.30
CA LEU A 95 -14.18 0.25 -4.27
C LEU A 95 -15.11 -0.93 -4.07
N SER A 96 -15.61 -1.46 -5.18
CA SER A 96 -16.32 -2.73 -5.20
C SER A 96 -15.60 -3.73 -6.09
N THR A 97 -15.63 -5.00 -5.69
CA THR A 97 -15.14 -6.09 -6.53
C THR A 97 -16.22 -6.45 -7.55
N VAL A 98 -15.87 -6.42 -8.84
CA VAL A 98 -16.79 -6.69 -9.95
C VAL A 98 -16.16 -7.64 -10.96
N GLY A 99 -17.00 -8.36 -11.69
CA GLY A 99 -16.53 -9.21 -12.81
C GLY A 99 -15.53 -10.27 -12.36
N CYS A 100 -15.82 -10.97 -11.27
CA CYS A 100 -14.94 -12.01 -10.74
C CYS A 100 -14.89 -13.24 -11.65
N PHE A 101 -13.71 -13.85 -11.76
CA PHE A 101 -13.47 -15.08 -12.49
C PHE A 101 -12.39 -15.92 -11.82
N ASP A 102 -12.38 -17.19 -12.18
CA ASP A 102 -11.45 -18.18 -11.66
C ASP A 102 -10.22 -18.25 -12.57
N HIS A 103 -9.04 -18.07 -12.00
CA HIS A 103 -7.75 -18.08 -12.70
C HIS A 103 -6.94 -19.30 -12.28
N SER A 104 -6.76 -20.25 -13.20
CA SER A 104 -6.03 -21.48 -12.96
C SER A 104 -4.55 -21.22 -12.67
N VAL A 105 -4.06 -21.81 -11.58
CA VAL A 105 -2.65 -21.84 -11.16
C VAL A 105 -2.14 -23.26 -10.85
N ALA A 106 -2.92 -24.30 -11.16
CA ALA A 106 -2.60 -25.72 -11.00
C ALA A 106 -1.17 -26.12 -11.39
N SER A 107 -0.68 -25.64 -12.53
CA SER A 107 0.70 -25.93 -13.02
C SER A 107 1.69 -24.81 -12.73
N ALA A 108 1.24 -23.73 -12.09
CA ALA A 108 2.05 -22.56 -11.83
C ALA A 108 3.11 -22.91 -10.78
N PHE A 109 2.67 -23.49 -9.67
CA PHE A 109 3.53 -23.91 -8.58
C PHE A 109 4.32 -25.19 -8.84
N ASP A 110 4.33 -25.73 -10.06
CA ASP A 110 5.26 -26.79 -10.48
C ASP A 110 6.66 -26.24 -10.77
N TYR A 111 6.76 -24.95 -11.07
CA TYR A 111 8.00 -24.26 -11.41
C TYR A 111 8.25 -23.10 -10.44
N ALA A 112 9.49 -22.61 -10.43
CA ALA A 112 9.83 -21.38 -9.72
C ALA A 112 9.30 -20.18 -10.50
N GLY A 113 8.89 -19.14 -9.77
CA GLY A 113 8.40 -17.89 -10.37
C GLY A 113 7.27 -17.24 -9.59
N MET A 114 6.95 -16.02 -10.02
CA MET A 114 5.82 -15.24 -9.52
C MET A 114 4.54 -15.64 -10.24
N HIS A 115 3.50 -15.94 -9.47
CA HIS A 115 2.18 -16.29 -10.00
C HIS A 115 1.12 -15.37 -9.45
N SER A 116 0.40 -14.70 -10.35
CA SER A 116 -0.46 -13.57 -10.03
C SER A 116 -1.81 -13.61 -10.74
N CYS A 117 -2.78 -12.89 -10.20
CA CYS A 117 -3.99 -12.56 -10.96
C CYS A 117 -3.62 -11.69 -12.18
N PRO A 118 -4.38 -11.75 -13.28
CA PRO A 118 -4.13 -10.93 -14.46
C PRO A 118 -4.08 -9.42 -14.15
N PRO A 119 -3.33 -8.62 -14.93
CA PRO A 119 -3.25 -7.17 -14.73
C PRO A 119 -4.64 -6.51 -14.67
N GLY A 120 -4.81 -5.55 -13.75
CA GLY A 120 -6.08 -4.85 -13.54
C GLY A 120 -7.10 -5.60 -12.68
N THR A 121 -6.69 -6.70 -12.04
CA THR A 121 -7.53 -7.48 -11.13
C THR A 121 -6.83 -7.69 -9.79
N VAL A 122 -7.61 -8.04 -8.77
CA VAL A 122 -7.13 -8.38 -7.42
C VAL A 122 -7.56 -9.78 -7.03
N MET A 123 -6.71 -10.46 -6.27
CA MET A 123 -7.05 -11.74 -5.67
C MET A 123 -8.04 -11.52 -4.52
N VAL A 124 -9.14 -12.26 -4.52
CA VAL A 124 -10.15 -12.26 -3.45
C VAL A 124 -10.25 -13.60 -2.74
N GLY A 125 -9.62 -14.64 -3.28
CA GLY A 125 -9.62 -15.97 -2.69
C GLY A 125 -8.77 -16.95 -3.50
N MET A 126 -8.69 -18.18 -2.98
CA MET A 126 -7.92 -19.26 -3.57
C MET A 126 -8.56 -20.61 -3.29
N GLU A 127 -8.33 -21.55 -4.20
CA GLU A 127 -8.80 -22.93 -4.15
C GLU A 127 -7.61 -23.87 -4.11
N LYS A 128 -7.72 -24.92 -3.30
CA LYS A 128 -6.77 -26.02 -3.32
C LYS A 128 -7.42 -27.37 -3.54
N SER A 129 -6.65 -28.30 -4.07
CA SER A 129 -6.95 -29.74 -4.10
C SER A 129 -6.54 -30.42 -2.77
N ASP A 130 -6.76 -31.73 -2.68
CA ASP A 130 -6.41 -32.52 -1.50
C ASP A 130 -4.90 -32.69 -1.39
N GLY A 131 -4.32 -32.25 -0.27
CA GLY A 131 -2.88 -32.27 -0.03
C GLY A 131 -2.42 -31.04 0.74
N GLY A 132 -1.15 -31.09 1.17
CA GLY A 132 -0.50 -30.06 1.98
C GLY A 132 0.69 -29.38 1.29
N ASP A 133 0.88 -29.60 -0.01
CA ASP A 133 1.98 -29.00 -0.77
C ASP A 133 1.49 -27.83 -1.65
N LEU A 134 2.38 -26.90 -2.00
CA LEU A 134 2.09 -25.72 -2.82
C LEU A 134 1.49 -26.03 -4.18
N TYR A 135 1.85 -27.16 -4.81
CA TYR A 135 1.28 -27.55 -6.10
C TYR A 135 -0.21 -27.94 -6.00
N ASN A 136 -0.74 -28.13 -4.78
CA ASN A 136 -2.16 -28.34 -4.58
C ASN A 136 -2.95 -27.02 -4.66
N LEU A 137 -2.29 -25.87 -4.84
CA LEU A 137 -2.96 -24.60 -5.09
C LEU A 137 -3.39 -24.56 -6.56
N GLU A 138 -4.69 -24.67 -6.81
CA GLU A 138 -5.23 -24.95 -8.15
C GLU A 138 -5.73 -23.68 -8.84
N THR A 139 -6.36 -22.79 -8.08
CA THR A 139 -7.12 -21.68 -8.66
C THR A 139 -7.07 -20.44 -7.78
N TYR A 140 -6.94 -19.27 -8.37
CA TYR A 140 -7.22 -17.98 -7.72
C TYR A 140 -8.58 -17.46 -8.12
N LYS A 141 -9.30 -16.84 -7.19
CA LYS A 141 -10.44 -16.00 -7.54
C LYS A 141 -9.95 -14.57 -7.74
N CYS A 142 -10.05 -14.09 -8.96
CA CYS A 142 -9.61 -12.75 -9.35
C CYS A 142 -10.83 -11.89 -9.68
N CYS A 143 -10.85 -10.64 -9.22
CA CYS A 143 -11.93 -9.69 -9.52
C CYS A 143 -11.34 -8.39 -10.05
N SER A 144 -12.04 -7.76 -10.99
CA SER A 144 -11.78 -6.35 -11.30
C SER A 144 -12.25 -5.48 -10.12
N ILE A 145 -11.65 -4.29 -10.01
CA ILE A 145 -12.10 -3.29 -9.06
C ILE A 145 -12.84 -2.19 -9.84
N ALA A 146 -14.05 -1.86 -9.42
CA ALA A 146 -14.76 -0.67 -9.88
C ALA A 146 -14.76 0.38 -8.78
N GLN A 147 -14.51 1.64 -9.17
CA GLN A 147 -14.78 2.79 -8.30
C GLN A 147 -16.28 3.03 -8.26
N THR A 148 -16.81 3.23 -7.06
CA THR A 148 -18.25 3.44 -6.84
C THR A 148 -18.66 4.91 -6.76
N TYR A 149 -17.72 5.84 -6.95
CA TYR A 149 -17.92 7.30 -6.87
C TYR A 149 -17.22 8.04 -8.02
N GLU A 150 -17.80 9.13 -8.51
CA GLU A 150 -17.02 10.13 -9.26
C GLU A 150 -16.06 10.82 -8.30
N ILE A 151 -14.78 10.85 -8.66
CA ILE A 151 -13.83 11.79 -8.08
C ILE A 151 -14.32 13.18 -8.52
N PRO A 152 -14.80 14.08 -7.63
CA PRO A 152 -14.99 15.48 -7.99
C PRO A 152 -13.69 15.99 -8.63
N PRO A 153 -13.74 16.94 -9.58
CA PRO A 153 -12.53 17.47 -10.20
C PRO A 153 -11.49 17.73 -9.11
N ARG A 154 -10.29 17.15 -9.25
CA ARG A 154 -9.19 17.19 -8.28
C ARG A 154 -9.12 18.59 -7.66
N GLU A 155 -9.73 18.78 -6.50
CA GLU A 155 -9.52 20.01 -5.76
C GLU A 155 -8.07 19.94 -5.31
N THR A 156 -7.25 20.80 -5.89
CA THR A 156 -5.88 20.99 -5.46
C THR A 156 -5.97 21.71 -4.12
N TYR A 157 -5.72 20.97 -3.05
CA TYR A 157 -5.47 21.60 -1.76
C TYR A 157 -4.23 22.46 -1.85
N SER A 158 -4.30 23.63 -1.23
CA SER A 158 -3.12 24.43 -0.99
C SER A 158 -2.71 24.21 0.45
N LEU A 159 -1.42 23.96 0.67
CA LEU A 159 -0.85 24.13 1.99
C LEU A 159 -1.03 25.59 2.38
N GLY A 160 -1.64 25.85 3.55
CA GLY A 160 -1.83 27.19 4.09
C GLY A 160 -0.51 27.80 4.57
N GLU A 161 -0.57 28.78 5.46
CA GLU A 161 0.65 29.42 5.99
C GLU A 161 1.46 28.44 6.86
N GLU A 162 2.77 28.29 6.55
CA GLU A 162 3.72 27.56 7.39
C GLU A 162 3.88 28.27 8.73
N PHE A 163 3.87 27.51 9.83
CA PHE A 163 4.18 28.01 11.16
C PHE A 163 5.12 27.04 11.88
N SER A 164 6.01 27.57 12.73
CA SER A 164 6.82 26.74 13.62
C SER A 164 6.05 26.43 14.90
N SER A 165 6.06 25.16 15.30
CA SER A 165 5.73 24.77 16.67
C SER A 165 7.03 24.60 17.44
N ASP A 166 7.22 25.40 18.48
CA ASP A 166 8.29 25.22 19.45
C ASP A 166 8.02 23.94 20.23
N ILE A 167 8.90 22.95 20.04
CA ILE A 167 8.86 21.67 20.72
C ILE A 167 9.99 21.53 21.74
N SER A 168 10.86 22.54 21.91
CA SER A 168 12.00 22.53 22.84
C SER A 168 11.59 22.02 24.23
N ILE A 169 10.50 22.54 24.77
CA ILE A 169 9.98 22.18 26.09
C ILE A 169 9.47 20.72 26.12
N SER A 170 8.82 20.27 25.05
CA SER A 170 8.29 18.90 24.91
C SER A 170 9.33 17.86 24.50
N PHE A 171 10.49 18.29 23.99
CA PHE A 171 11.61 17.44 23.56
C PHE A 171 12.82 17.55 24.49
N ASP A 172 12.79 18.44 25.48
CA ASP A 172 13.67 18.42 26.66
C ASP A 172 13.15 17.46 27.74
N SER A 173 11.84 17.17 27.75
CA SER A 173 11.18 16.18 28.61
C SER A 173 10.56 15.03 27.80
N GLU A 174 10.11 13.98 28.48
CA GLU A 174 9.32 12.91 27.83
C GLU A 174 7.98 13.49 27.37
N GLY A 175 7.61 13.26 26.11
CA GLY A 175 6.38 13.84 25.58
C GLY A 175 6.24 13.83 24.07
N TRP A 176 5.10 14.38 23.63
CA TRP A 176 4.80 14.64 22.22
C TRP A 176 5.28 16.04 21.83
N GLY A 177 6.13 16.10 20.81
CA GLY A 177 6.31 17.31 19.99
C GLY A 177 5.45 17.16 18.74
N SER A 178 4.47 18.03 18.55
CA SER A 178 3.49 17.88 17.47
C SER A 178 3.09 19.21 16.86
N CYS A 179 2.61 19.13 15.63
CA CYS A 179 1.98 20.20 14.91
C CYS A 179 0.56 20.46 15.44
N GLY A 180 0.49 21.21 16.54
CA GLY A 180 -0.78 21.70 17.10
C GLY A 180 -0.69 21.99 18.60
N TYR A 181 -1.13 23.19 19.00
CA TYR A 181 -1.49 23.53 20.38
C TYR A 181 -3.02 23.75 20.39
N ASN A 182 -3.74 23.13 21.34
CA ASN A 182 -5.21 23.26 21.49
C ASN A 182 -6.07 22.73 20.32
N GLY A 183 -5.81 21.51 19.84
CA GLY A 183 -6.80 20.75 19.08
C GLY A 183 -6.97 21.11 17.60
N GLY A 184 -6.01 21.82 17.00
CA GLY A 184 -5.92 22.00 15.54
C GLY A 184 -4.67 21.30 15.02
N SER A 185 -4.84 20.09 14.49
CA SER A 185 -3.74 19.25 14.00
C SER A 185 -3.31 19.70 12.60
N ALA A 186 -2.02 19.97 12.44
CA ALA A 186 -1.40 20.39 11.18
C ALA A 186 -0.40 19.33 10.70
N ALA A 187 -0.08 19.33 9.40
CA ALA A 187 0.91 18.42 8.85
C ALA A 187 2.32 18.92 9.14
N MET A 188 3.24 18.01 9.47
CA MET A 188 4.67 18.32 9.50
C MET A 188 5.17 18.55 8.08
N VAL A 189 5.91 19.63 7.88
CA VAL A 189 6.58 19.95 6.61
C VAL A 189 8.09 20.08 6.77
N GLY A 190 8.59 20.08 8.00
CA GLY A 190 10.02 20.12 8.26
C GLY A 190 10.34 20.15 9.76
N MET A 191 11.61 20.36 10.05
CA MET A 191 12.14 20.41 11.41
C MET A 191 13.40 21.26 11.49
N ARG A 192 13.65 21.82 12.67
CA ARG A 192 14.82 22.66 12.94
C ARG A 192 15.61 22.12 14.12
N ARG A 193 16.93 22.18 13.99
CA ARG A 193 17.87 21.95 15.09
C ARG A 193 18.58 23.22 15.55
N SER A 194 18.81 23.35 16.86
CA SER A 194 19.62 24.40 17.48
C SER A 194 21.10 24.09 17.58
N GLY A 195 21.52 22.84 17.32
CA GLY A 195 22.91 22.43 17.54
C GLY A 195 23.35 21.15 16.85
N GLY A 196 24.67 21.06 16.63
CA GLY A 196 25.33 20.02 15.85
C GLY A 196 25.89 18.82 16.62
N THR A 197 25.58 18.66 17.92
CA THR A 197 26.12 17.53 18.72
C THR A 197 25.42 16.20 18.45
N GLY A 198 24.37 16.20 17.63
CA GLY A 198 23.62 14.99 17.26
C GLY A 198 22.54 14.56 18.26
N ARG A 199 22.37 15.28 19.37
CA ARG A 199 21.45 14.89 20.46
C ARG A 199 20.02 15.35 20.24
N LEU A 200 19.04 14.60 20.78
CA LEU A 200 17.61 14.86 20.59
C LEU A 200 17.15 16.22 21.10
N TYR A 201 17.70 16.69 22.21
CA TYR A 201 17.36 18.00 22.79
C TYR A 201 17.77 19.17 21.89
N HIS A 202 18.50 18.93 20.78
CA HIS A 202 18.72 19.96 19.77
C HIS A 202 17.57 20.07 18.77
N LEU A 203 16.59 19.17 18.77
CA LEU A 203 15.39 19.29 17.93
C LEU A 203 14.40 20.24 18.60
N GLU A 204 14.48 21.52 18.25
CA GLU A 204 13.74 22.58 18.94
C GLU A 204 12.39 22.91 18.29
N GLU A 205 12.28 22.75 16.97
CA GLU A 205 11.08 23.16 16.26
C GLU A 205 10.66 22.10 15.25
N ILE A 206 9.35 21.90 15.18
CA ILE A 206 8.70 21.26 14.06
C ILE A 206 8.07 22.36 13.20
N LYS A 207 8.29 22.29 11.89
CA LYS A 207 7.62 23.15 10.93
C LYS A 207 6.31 22.50 10.52
N CYS A 208 5.24 23.26 10.59
CA CYS A 208 3.89 22.79 10.44
C CYS A 208 3.17 23.56 9.35
N ASN A 209 2.23 22.90 8.68
CA ASN A 209 1.37 23.52 7.71
C ASN A 209 -0.06 23.00 7.85
N ARG A 210 -1.03 23.92 7.89
CA ARG A 210 -2.46 23.59 7.85
C ARG A 210 -2.92 23.58 6.40
N PRO A 211 -3.29 22.42 5.83
CA PRO A 211 -3.86 22.37 4.50
C PRO A 211 -5.27 22.96 4.54
N VAL A 212 -5.56 23.76 3.53
CA VAL A 212 -6.85 24.40 3.34
C VAL A 212 -7.44 23.97 2.00
N THR A 213 -8.76 24.00 1.90
CA THR A 213 -9.48 23.86 0.63
C THR A 213 -9.15 25.03 -0.31
N ALA A 214 -9.50 24.91 -1.60
CA ALA A 214 -9.21 25.95 -2.58
C ALA A 214 -9.92 27.30 -2.28
N ASP A 215 -11.00 27.28 -1.51
CA ASP A 215 -11.71 28.47 -1.01
C ASP A 215 -11.19 28.96 0.36
N GLY A 216 -10.12 28.34 0.89
CA GLY A 216 -9.45 28.76 2.12
C GLY A 216 -10.10 28.26 3.41
N SER A 217 -11.02 27.30 3.33
CA SER A 217 -11.62 26.67 4.52
C SER A 217 -10.69 25.61 5.12
N ASP A 218 -10.71 25.50 6.45
CA ASP A 218 -9.95 24.47 7.16
C ASP A 218 -10.48 23.09 6.81
N LEU A 219 -9.57 22.16 6.48
CA LEU A 219 -9.95 20.75 6.36
C LEU A 219 -10.37 20.18 7.72
N ALA A 220 -11.35 19.29 7.71
CA ALA A 220 -11.83 18.59 8.90
C ALA A 220 -10.65 17.95 9.64
N LEU A 221 -10.58 18.11 10.97
CA LEU A 221 -9.46 17.64 11.80
C LEU A 221 -8.95 16.26 11.34
N PRO A 222 -7.63 16.09 11.16
CA PRO A 222 -7.10 14.81 10.73
C PRO A 222 -7.46 13.75 11.77
N ALA A 223 -7.86 12.59 11.28
CA ALA A 223 -7.80 11.40 12.11
C ALA A 223 -6.34 11.16 12.48
N GLU A 224 -6.12 10.81 13.74
CA GLU A 224 -4.78 10.58 14.28
C GLU A 224 -4.60 9.10 14.63
N HIS A 225 -3.40 8.60 14.36
CA HIS A 225 -2.98 7.25 14.69
C HIS A 225 -1.50 7.28 15.11
N ASP A 226 -1.22 6.76 16.30
CA ASP A 226 0.15 6.65 16.80
C ASP A 226 0.77 5.33 16.32
N VAL A 227 1.95 5.41 15.71
CA VAL A 227 2.72 4.29 15.17
C VAL A 227 3.97 4.10 16.01
N ASP A 228 4.09 2.93 16.65
CA ASP A 228 5.30 2.53 17.36
C ASP A 228 6.45 2.28 16.37
N ILE A 229 7.52 3.05 16.54
CA ILE A 229 8.76 2.98 15.77
C ILE A 229 9.97 2.67 16.66
N SER A 230 9.78 2.36 17.95
CA SER A 230 10.86 2.15 18.94
C SER A 230 11.95 1.20 18.44
N LYS A 231 11.57 0.06 17.85
CA LYS A 231 12.52 -0.92 17.31
C LYS A 231 13.04 -0.58 15.93
N SER A 232 12.28 0.22 15.20
CA SER A 232 12.44 0.43 13.77
C SER A 232 13.30 1.66 13.47
N PHE A 233 13.30 2.64 14.38
CA PHE A 233 14.14 3.83 14.39
C PHE A 233 15.58 3.54 14.86
N ASP A 234 15.83 2.38 15.44
CA ASP A 234 17.17 1.95 15.88
C ASP A 234 18.00 1.38 14.73
N GLY A 235 17.34 0.92 13.67
CA GLY A 235 17.96 0.37 12.47
C GLY A 235 18.11 1.38 11.34
N GLU A 236 18.85 0.98 10.32
CA GLU A 236 18.83 1.65 9.02
C GLU A 236 17.49 1.35 8.31
N GLY A 237 16.88 2.37 7.71
CA GLY A 237 15.72 2.18 6.84
C GLY A 237 14.58 3.17 7.03
N TRP A 238 13.50 2.89 6.28
CA TRP A 238 12.24 3.66 6.23
C TRP A 238 11.21 3.26 7.29
N ALA A 239 11.57 2.37 8.21
CA ALA A 239 10.62 1.84 9.17
C ALA A 239 10.12 2.91 10.18
N SER A 240 10.65 4.13 10.05
CA SER A 240 10.27 5.40 10.67
C SER A 240 9.34 6.23 9.77
N SER A 241 8.24 5.62 9.30
CA SER A 241 7.26 6.29 8.43
C SER A 241 5.83 6.00 8.85
N CYS A 242 4.92 6.93 8.53
CA CYS A 242 3.50 6.72 8.66
C CYS A 242 2.99 5.69 7.63
N PRO A 243 1.82 5.08 7.82
CA PRO A 243 1.22 4.21 6.82
C PRO A 243 0.96 4.96 5.50
N GLU A 244 0.82 4.25 4.38
CA GLU A 244 0.54 4.95 3.11
C GLU A 244 -0.79 5.70 3.17
N GLY A 245 -0.84 6.90 2.58
CA GLY A 245 -1.99 7.79 2.67
C GLY A 245 -2.02 8.67 3.93
N TRP A 246 -1.17 8.39 4.93
CA TRP A 246 -1.04 9.19 6.14
C TRP A 246 0.21 10.08 6.07
N PHE A 247 0.21 11.20 6.79
CA PHE A 247 1.35 12.10 6.93
C PHE A 247 1.72 12.27 8.41
N MET A 248 2.94 12.73 8.69
CA MET A 248 3.40 12.96 10.05
C MET A 248 2.77 14.23 10.61
N VAL A 249 2.32 14.17 11.85
CA VAL A 249 1.82 15.34 12.62
C VAL A 249 2.55 15.52 13.95
N GLY A 250 3.30 14.51 14.41
CA GLY A 250 4.06 14.63 15.65
C GLY A 250 4.97 13.44 15.91
N TRP A 251 5.85 13.60 16.87
CA TRP A 251 6.87 12.64 17.29
C TRP A 251 6.78 12.48 18.81
N TRP A 252 6.83 11.25 19.28
CA TRP A 252 6.93 10.94 20.71
C TRP A 252 8.37 10.66 21.07
N ARG A 253 8.79 11.24 22.19
CA ARG A 253 10.09 11.01 22.79
C ARG A 253 9.94 10.42 24.20
N ALA A 254 10.64 9.32 24.47
CA ALA A 254 10.82 8.74 25.80
C ALA A 254 11.86 9.51 26.65
N ALA A 255 11.93 9.25 27.96
CA ALA A 255 12.80 9.96 28.90
C ALA A 255 14.32 9.66 28.75
N CYS A 256 14.93 9.97 27.59
CA CYS A 256 16.38 9.89 27.33
C CYS A 256 16.83 10.83 26.18
N SER A 257 18.14 11.04 26.01
CA SER A 257 18.71 12.14 25.18
C SER A 257 19.22 11.71 23.81
N GLU A 258 19.20 10.41 23.56
CA GLU A 258 19.67 9.74 22.35
C GLU A 258 18.57 9.56 21.33
N ARG A 259 18.93 9.41 20.05
CA ARG A 259 17.95 9.32 18.97
C ARG A 259 16.95 8.18 19.10
N TYR A 260 17.37 7.01 19.59
CA TYR A 260 16.49 5.84 19.80
C TYR A 260 15.31 6.12 20.76
N CYS A 261 15.37 7.22 21.51
CA CYS A 261 14.27 7.64 22.36
C CYS A 261 13.08 8.20 21.56
N ILE A 262 13.19 8.35 20.23
CA ILE A 262 12.03 8.56 19.35
C ILE A 262 11.36 7.21 19.14
N GLU A 263 10.27 6.99 19.86
CA GLU A 263 9.63 5.68 19.93
C GLU A 263 8.28 5.61 19.22
N ALA A 264 7.65 6.76 18.91
CA ALA A 264 6.43 6.76 18.13
C ALA A 264 6.33 7.97 17.20
N LEU A 265 5.62 7.77 16.08
CA LEU A 265 5.14 8.83 15.22
C LEU A 265 3.64 9.00 15.45
N ARG A 266 3.17 10.25 15.49
CA ARG A 266 1.75 10.54 15.31
C ARG A 266 1.51 10.81 13.84
N CYS A 267 0.62 10.03 13.27
CA CYS A 267 0.24 10.09 11.88
C CYS A 267 -1.16 10.68 11.74
N GLY A 268 -1.33 11.58 10.80
CA GLY A 268 -2.58 12.24 10.45
C GLY A 268 -3.10 11.82 9.08
N MET A 269 -4.43 11.82 8.92
CA MET A 269 -5.10 11.76 7.63
C MET A 269 -6.38 12.59 7.69
N TYR A 270 -6.63 13.46 6.71
CA TYR A 270 -7.87 14.23 6.65
C TYR A 270 -9.00 13.29 6.21
N LYS A 271 -9.86 12.89 7.15
CA LYS A 271 -10.97 12.00 6.82
C LYS A 271 -12.02 12.76 5.99
N PRO A 272 -12.52 12.16 4.90
CA PRO A 272 -13.69 12.67 4.24
C PRO A 272 -14.88 12.61 5.21
N THR A 273 -15.72 13.63 5.17
CA THR A 273 -16.99 13.68 5.90
C THR A 273 -18.14 13.71 4.88
N GLU A 274 -19.39 13.70 5.33
CA GLU A 274 -20.53 13.83 4.41
C GLU A 274 -20.51 15.17 3.66
N SER A 275 -19.95 16.21 4.27
CA SER A 275 -19.95 17.59 3.75
C SER A 275 -18.61 18.08 3.23
N HIS A 276 -17.50 17.38 3.49
CA HIS A 276 -16.15 17.82 3.09
C HIS A 276 -15.33 16.66 2.54
N ALA A 277 -14.57 16.97 1.49
CA ALA A 277 -13.55 16.07 0.96
C ALA A 277 -12.44 15.81 2.01
N GLY A 278 -11.88 14.61 1.97
CA GLY A 278 -10.71 14.22 2.74
C GLY A 278 -9.42 14.48 1.97
N ALA A 279 -8.28 14.22 2.59
CA ALA A 279 -6.97 14.34 1.96
C ALA A 279 -6.02 13.25 2.45
N VAL A 280 -5.33 12.63 1.50
CA VAL A 280 -4.33 11.57 1.74
C VAL A 280 -2.97 11.99 1.22
N ALA A 281 -1.91 11.54 1.88
CA ALA A 281 -0.54 11.68 1.40
C ALA A 281 -0.26 10.70 0.26
N ALA A 282 0.00 11.22 -0.94
CA ALA A 282 0.29 10.45 -2.15
C ALA A 282 1.37 11.13 -3.00
N ASN A 283 1.77 10.50 -4.13
CA ASN A 283 2.79 11.04 -5.05
C ASN A 283 4.10 11.41 -4.32
N CYS A 284 4.59 10.50 -3.49
CA CYS A 284 5.73 10.78 -2.62
C CYS A 284 7.06 10.81 -3.37
N GLN A 285 7.95 11.69 -2.92
CA GLN A 285 9.33 11.80 -3.34
C GLN A 285 10.27 11.70 -2.13
N GLU A 286 11.47 11.22 -2.38
CA GLU A 286 12.56 11.18 -1.41
C GLU A 286 13.38 12.46 -1.54
N VAL A 287 13.55 13.18 -0.43
CA VAL A 287 14.23 14.47 -0.37
C VAL A 287 15.48 14.30 0.49
N PRO A 288 16.67 14.17 -0.12
CA PRO A 288 17.92 14.07 0.62
C PRO A 288 18.17 15.37 1.40
N ILE A 289 18.53 15.23 2.67
CA ILE A 289 18.87 16.34 3.56
C ILE A 289 20.32 16.21 4.09
N TRP A 290 21.13 15.39 3.41
CA TRP A 290 22.50 15.05 3.77
C TRP A 290 23.35 16.27 4.03
N GLY A 291 24.01 16.29 5.19
CA GLY A 291 24.85 17.42 5.61
C GLY A 291 24.08 18.68 6.04
N ALA A 292 22.88 18.91 5.51
CA ALA A 292 22.03 20.04 5.88
C ALA A 292 21.43 19.87 7.29
N PHE A 293 21.26 18.62 7.74
CA PHE A 293 20.77 18.29 9.08
C PHE A 293 21.85 17.83 10.06
N ASP A 294 23.13 17.88 9.69
CA ASP A 294 24.24 17.51 10.56
C ASP A 294 24.51 18.57 11.64
N GLY A 295 24.23 19.84 11.30
CA GLY A 295 24.48 21.01 12.12
C GLY A 295 23.21 21.69 12.64
N GLU A 296 23.37 22.94 13.08
CA GLU A 296 22.25 23.84 13.32
C GLU A 296 21.61 24.23 11.98
N GLY A 297 20.28 24.19 11.91
CA GLY A 297 19.58 24.53 10.67
C GLY A 297 18.18 23.96 10.60
N SER A 298 17.47 24.33 9.55
CA SER A 298 16.15 23.80 9.21
C SER A 298 16.24 22.95 7.97
N VAL A 299 15.51 21.84 7.98
CA VAL A 299 15.27 21.00 6.80
C VAL A 299 13.78 20.80 6.65
N GLY A 300 13.33 20.52 5.44
CA GLY A 300 11.92 20.36 5.18
C GLY A 300 11.64 19.82 3.79
N CYS A 301 10.37 19.47 3.60
CA CYS A 301 9.81 19.07 2.34
C CYS A 301 9.66 20.29 1.39
N PRO A 302 9.71 20.05 0.07
CA PRO A 302 9.37 21.07 -0.92
C PRO A 302 8.00 21.69 -0.68
N GLU A 303 7.85 22.94 -1.12
CA GLU A 303 6.58 23.67 -1.02
C GLU A 303 5.42 22.83 -1.58
N GLY A 304 4.28 22.83 -0.88
CA GLY A 304 3.11 22.04 -1.25
C GLY A 304 3.15 20.56 -0.86
N THR A 305 4.23 20.09 -0.21
CA THR A 305 4.35 18.68 0.23
C THR A 305 4.49 18.54 1.74
N VAL A 306 4.03 17.41 2.26
CA VAL A 306 4.03 17.07 3.69
C VAL A 306 4.96 15.91 3.98
N MET A 307 5.55 15.88 5.18
CA MET A 307 6.37 14.78 5.64
C MET A 307 5.48 13.55 5.87
N GLN A 308 5.88 12.40 5.33
CA GLN A 308 5.25 11.09 5.56
C GLN A 308 6.14 10.14 6.34
N GLY A 309 7.46 10.35 6.29
CA GLY A 309 8.42 9.55 7.02
C GLY A 309 9.83 10.11 6.91
N VAL A 310 10.74 9.47 7.62
CA VAL A 310 12.18 9.76 7.58
C VAL A 310 12.98 8.49 7.32
N PHE A 311 14.07 8.61 6.58
CA PHE A 311 15.04 7.54 6.40
C PHE A 311 16.21 7.75 7.34
N ASN A 312 16.57 6.67 8.00
CA ASN A 312 17.66 6.63 8.95
C ASN A 312 18.82 5.80 8.39
N THR A 313 20.05 6.31 8.45
CA THR A 313 21.28 5.59 8.02
C THR A 313 21.92 4.73 9.12
N GLY A 314 21.28 4.59 10.27
CA GLY A 314 21.80 3.89 11.46
C GLY A 314 22.75 4.77 12.29
N GLY A 315 22.87 4.47 13.60
CA GLY A 315 23.66 5.27 14.56
C GLY A 315 22.82 5.84 15.70
N ASP A 316 23.37 6.73 16.53
CA ASP A 316 22.67 7.30 17.71
C ASP A 316 22.43 8.82 17.60
N SER A 317 22.81 9.43 16.47
CA SER A 317 22.76 10.88 16.24
C SER A 317 21.58 11.26 15.36
N LEU A 318 20.96 12.42 15.63
CA LEU A 318 19.99 13.07 14.76
C LEU A 318 20.52 13.33 13.34
N SER A 319 21.85 13.46 13.16
CA SER A 319 22.47 13.59 11.84
C SER A 319 22.27 12.35 10.96
N ASN A 320 21.93 11.21 11.55
CA ASN A 320 21.63 10.00 10.79
C ASN A 320 20.22 10.00 10.19
N ILE A 321 19.43 11.05 10.39
CA ILE A 321 18.20 11.30 9.64
C ILE A 321 18.58 12.05 8.36
N GLU A 322 18.49 11.35 7.24
CA GLU A 322 19.25 11.72 6.04
C GLU A 322 18.33 11.94 4.83
N ILE A 323 17.11 11.39 4.85
CA ILE A 323 16.14 11.57 3.77
C ILE A 323 14.76 11.81 4.38
N LEU A 324 14.03 12.78 3.86
CA LEU A 324 12.62 12.96 4.15
C LEU A 324 11.80 12.32 3.05
N LYS A 325 10.75 11.58 3.41
CA LYS A 325 9.72 11.18 2.44
C LYS A 325 8.63 12.24 2.45
N CYS A 326 8.52 12.95 1.33
CA CYS A 326 7.65 14.10 1.16
C CYS A 326 6.55 13.76 0.15
N CYS A 327 5.29 14.01 0.49
CA CYS A 327 4.15 13.62 -0.34
C CYS A 327 3.23 14.81 -0.62
N GLU A 328 2.58 14.79 -1.77
CA GLU A 328 1.47 15.70 -2.05
C GLU A 328 0.25 15.30 -1.22
N LEU A 329 -0.56 16.29 -0.82
CA LEU A 329 -1.91 16.02 -0.32
C LEU A 329 -2.89 15.96 -1.49
N VAL A 330 -3.48 14.79 -1.69
CA VAL A 330 -4.44 14.55 -2.77
C VAL A 330 -5.85 14.47 -2.21
N SER A 331 -6.79 15.17 -2.85
CA SER A 331 -8.21 15.18 -2.51
C SER A 331 -8.88 13.84 -2.66
N VAL A 332 -9.74 13.57 -1.68
CA VAL A 332 -10.55 12.37 -1.62
C VAL A 332 -12.01 12.77 -1.46
N PRO A 333 -12.94 12.19 -2.24
CA PRO A 333 -14.34 12.60 -2.24
C PRO A 333 -15.02 12.45 -0.87
N ALA A 334 -15.98 13.35 -0.58
CA ALA A 334 -16.89 13.26 0.57
C ALA A 334 -17.72 11.96 0.53
N THR A 335 -18.02 11.38 1.70
CA THR A 335 -18.72 10.08 1.83
C THR A 335 -20.19 10.11 1.37
N GLY A 336 -20.79 11.30 1.23
CA GLY A 336 -22.21 11.49 0.89
C GLY A 336 -22.54 11.57 -0.61
N SER A 337 -21.56 11.59 -1.51
CA SER A 337 -21.80 11.81 -2.95
C SER A 337 -22.23 10.53 -3.70
N ARG A 338 -23.40 9.99 -3.40
CA ARG A 338 -23.91 8.82 -4.14
C ARG A 338 -24.56 9.24 -5.46
N THR A 339 -23.78 9.18 -6.54
CA THR A 339 -24.33 9.16 -7.90
C THR A 339 -24.03 7.80 -8.53
N ALA A 340 -25.08 7.02 -8.80
CA ALA A 340 -24.93 5.75 -9.50
C ALA A 340 -24.50 6.02 -10.95
N ILE A 341 -23.28 5.64 -11.31
CA ILE A 341 -22.82 5.64 -12.69
C ILE A 341 -22.69 4.19 -13.14
N ALA A 342 -23.55 3.80 -14.07
CA ALA A 342 -23.20 2.75 -14.99
C ALA A 342 -22.01 3.26 -15.81
N LEU A 343 -20.85 2.62 -15.71
CA LEU A 343 -19.82 2.72 -16.74
C LEU A 343 -20.55 2.54 -18.08
N GLN A 344 -20.66 3.60 -18.87
CA GLN A 344 -21.21 3.47 -20.21
C GLN A 344 -20.26 2.55 -20.96
N ALA A 345 -20.66 1.28 -21.09
CA ALA A 345 -20.14 0.39 -22.09
C ALA A 345 -20.45 1.06 -23.43
N THR A 346 -19.47 1.78 -24.00
CA THR A 346 -19.52 2.08 -25.41
C THR A 346 -19.51 0.75 -26.13
N THR A 347 -20.68 0.34 -26.62
CA THR A 347 -20.86 -0.88 -27.39
C THR A 347 -19.91 -0.84 -28.58
N CYS A 348 -18.92 -1.74 -28.61
CA CYS A 348 -18.25 -2.06 -29.87
C CYS A 348 -19.31 -2.63 -30.83
N PRO A 349 -19.39 -2.16 -32.09
CA PRO A 349 -20.24 -2.81 -33.08
C PRO A 349 -19.81 -4.27 -33.25
N TYR A 350 -20.79 -5.15 -33.53
CA TYR A 350 -20.65 -6.61 -33.61
C TYR A 350 -19.30 -7.10 -34.16
N ASN A 351 -18.69 -8.07 -33.44
CA ASN A 351 -17.44 -8.81 -33.74
C ASN A 351 -16.09 -8.14 -33.38
N MET A 352 -16.00 -7.36 -32.30
CA MET A 352 -14.70 -6.91 -31.74
C MET A 352 -14.62 -7.16 -30.22
N ALA A 353 -13.48 -7.64 -29.71
CA ALA A 353 -13.21 -7.87 -28.29
C ALA A 353 -12.20 -6.84 -27.74
N LEU A 354 -12.37 -6.42 -26.49
CA LEU A 354 -11.56 -5.42 -25.80
C LEU A 354 -10.29 -6.06 -25.24
N THR A 355 -9.11 -5.65 -25.68
CA THR A 355 -7.82 -6.11 -25.13
C THR A 355 -6.92 -4.91 -24.84
N ALA A 356 -6.73 -4.65 -23.54
CA ALA A 356 -5.84 -3.67 -22.90
C ALA A 356 -6.32 -2.20 -22.81
N LEU A 357 -6.27 -1.66 -21.58
CA LEU A 357 -6.42 -0.26 -21.23
C LEU A 357 -5.02 0.34 -20.94
N SER A 358 -4.65 1.42 -21.62
CA SER A 358 -3.64 2.35 -21.10
C SER A 358 -4.07 3.81 -21.37
N ARG A 359 -3.63 4.70 -20.49
CA ARG A 359 -4.32 5.91 -20.00
C ARG A 359 -4.56 7.09 -20.97
N SER A 360 -4.65 6.90 -22.28
CA SER A 360 -4.99 8.06 -23.15
C SER A 360 -5.67 7.80 -24.50
N SER A 361 -5.98 6.56 -24.90
CA SER A 361 -6.88 6.34 -26.05
C SER A 361 -7.45 4.90 -26.08
N ALA A 362 -8.71 4.75 -26.50
CA ALA A 362 -9.30 3.47 -26.87
C ALA A 362 -9.18 3.32 -28.39
N THR A 363 -8.48 2.28 -28.87
CA THR A 363 -8.43 1.95 -30.30
C THR A 363 -9.02 0.56 -30.50
N CYS A 364 -10.03 0.43 -31.37
CA CYS A 364 -10.55 -0.87 -31.78
C CYS A 364 -9.56 -1.56 -32.73
N CYS A 365 -9.08 -2.75 -32.39
CA CYS A 365 -8.25 -3.56 -33.29
C CYS A 365 -9.05 -4.75 -33.81
N GLY A 366 -9.01 -4.98 -35.13
CA GLY A 366 -9.72 -6.08 -35.79
C GLY A 366 -9.11 -7.45 -35.45
N VAL A 367 -9.96 -8.43 -35.17
CA VAL A 367 -9.57 -9.83 -35.02
C VAL A 367 -9.13 -10.35 -36.40
N ALA A 368 -7.87 -10.77 -36.52
CA ALA A 368 -7.44 -11.55 -37.68
C ALA A 368 -8.12 -12.92 -37.59
N ASN A 369 -9.00 -13.22 -38.55
CA ASN A 369 -9.62 -14.54 -38.68
C ASN A 369 -8.53 -15.60 -38.88
N GLU A 370 -8.34 -16.48 -37.90
CA GLU A 370 -7.75 -17.79 -38.16
C GLU A 370 -8.68 -18.55 -39.11
N LYS A 371 -8.14 -18.99 -40.23
CA LYS A 371 -8.85 -19.85 -41.19
C LYS A 371 -9.10 -21.21 -40.54
N PRO A 372 -10.33 -21.76 -40.62
CA PRO A 372 -10.59 -23.13 -40.21
C PRO A 372 -9.86 -24.11 -41.15
N SER A 373 -9.33 -25.19 -40.57
CA SER A 373 -8.91 -26.39 -41.28
C SER A 373 -10.10 -26.98 -42.06
N GLU A 374 -9.97 -27.10 -43.37
CA GLU A 374 -10.92 -27.86 -44.19
C GLU A 374 -10.59 -29.37 -44.16
N PRO A 375 -11.61 -30.25 -44.19
CA PRO A 375 -11.44 -31.69 -44.27
C PRO A 375 -11.30 -32.18 -45.72
N MET A 376 -10.59 -33.30 -45.92
CA MET A 376 -10.56 -34.04 -47.19
C MET A 376 -11.95 -34.58 -47.57
N PRO A 377 -12.25 -34.70 -48.87
CA PRO A 377 -13.10 -35.77 -49.38
C PRO A 377 -12.33 -36.71 -50.32
N ALA A 378 -12.74 -37.98 -50.27
CA ALA A 378 -12.29 -39.07 -51.11
C ALA A 378 -13.08 -39.15 -52.43
N GLY A 379 -12.40 -39.52 -53.52
CA GLY A 379 -12.86 -40.50 -54.52
C GLY A 379 -13.66 -40.06 -55.77
N GLU A 380 -13.21 -40.62 -56.91
CA GLU A 380 -13.86 -40.80 -58.25
C GLU A 380 -13.95 -39.54 -59.14
N VAL A 381 -13.41 -39.50 -60.38
CA VAL A 381 -13.33 -40.49 -61.49
C VAL A 381 -11.93 -40.60 -62.08
#